data_AF-A0A6A0GSL2-F1
#
_entry.id   AF-A0A6A0GSL2-F1
#
_cell.length_a   1.000
_cell.length_b   1.000
_cell.length_c   1.000
_cell.angle_alpha   90.00
_cell.angle_beta   90.00
_cell.angle_gamma   90.00
#
_symmetry.space_group_name_H-M   'P 1'
#
loop_
_entity.id
_entity.type
_entity.pdbx_description
1 polymer ?
#
loop_
_entity_poly.entity_id
_entity_poly.type
_entity_poly.pdbx_seq_one_letter_code
_entity_poly.pdbx_strand_id
1 'polypeptide(L)'
;MDGETMSNTLELEKNHGWTGLLVEVEKPSFDQLVNKHRKAWLANVCLSPHKYPTQVSGILVLTSTIEDSGFKHRAMSKLQRYRAGQPSLMRGIFRKVQCIPLCSLLAALNMTRVDLLVLDVEGAEMDILRNFDFDEFDIQVRHRVCKF
;
A
#
# COMPACT_ATOMS: atom_id res chain seq x y z
N MET A 1 -7.36 -3.18 -0.63
CA MET A 1 -7.99 -4.52 -0.54
C MET A 1 -8.60 -4.70 0.86
N ASP A 2 -9.58 -5.60 1.04
CA ASP A 2 -10.31 -5.80 2.31
C ASP A 2 -9.57 -6.65 3.36
N GLY A 3 -8.44 -7.25 2.98
CA GLY A 3 -7.63 -8.07 3.87
C GLY A 3 -7.99 -9.55 3.93
N GLU A 4 -9.02 -10.01 3.20
CA GLU A 4 -9.43 -11.43 3.19
C GLU A 4 -9.65 -11.96 1.78
N THR A 5 -10.37 -11.21 0.95
CA THR A 5 -10.68 -11.61 -0.42
C THR A 5 -9.39 -11.65 -1.23
N MET A 6 -9.05 -12.81 -1.80
CA MET A 6 -7.79 -13.05 -2.53
C MET A 6 -6.53 -12.71 -1.71
N SER A 7 -6.59 -12.84 -0.39
CA SER A 7 -5.44 -12.57 0.47
C SER A 7 -4.34 -13.61 0.27
N ASN A 8 -3.12 -13.14 -0.04
CA ASN A 8 -1.95 -14.01 -0.17
C ASN A 8 -1.51 -14.66 1.14
N THR A 9 -1.91 -14.10 2.29
CA THR A 9 -1.40 -14.50 3.61
C THR A 9 -2.46 -15.04 4.56
N LEU A 10 -3.76 -14.96 4.23
CA LEU A 10 -4.83 -15.44 5.11
C LEU A 10 -4.74 -16.93 5.41
N GLU A 11 -4.47 -17.73 4.37
CA GLU A 11 -4.34 -19.18 4.51
C GLU A 11 -3.12 -19.55 5.36
N LEU A 12 -2.00 -18.85 5.15
CA LEU A 12 -0.78 -19.00 5.94
C LEU A 12 -1.02 -18.65 7.42
N GLU A 13 -1.78 -17.59 7.70
CA GLU A 13 -2.11 -17.17 9.06
C GLU A 13 -2.99 -18.20 9.77
N LYS A 14 -4.02 -18.72 9.09
CA LYS A 14 -4.98 -19.67 9.65
C LYS A 14 -4.36 -21.04 9.91
N ASN A 15 -3.59 -21.56 8.95
CA ASN A 15 -3.22 -22.97 8.92
C ASN A 15 -1.73 -23.22 9.18
N HIS A 16 -0.89 -22.18 9.06
CA HIS A 16 0.57 -22.31 9.20
C HIS A 16 1.16 -21.39 10.27
N GLY A 17 0.31 -20.77 11.11
CA GLY A 17 0.75 -19.91 12.21
C GLY A 17 1.53 -18.67 11.76
N TRP A 18 1.34 -18.25 10.51
CA TRP A 18 2.03 -17.09 9.97
C TRP A 18 1.69 -15.83 10.76
N THR A 19 2.70 -14.99 10.97
CA THR A 19 2.58 -13.65 11.50
C THR A 19 3.35 -12.70 10.59
N GLY A 20 3.02 -11.43 10.58
CA GLY A 20 3.72 -10.47 9.73
C GLY A 20 3.13 -9.08 9.77
N LEU A 21 3.38 -8.32 8.71
CA LEU A 21 2.95 -6.94 8.53
C LEU A 21 2.10 -6.82 7.26
N LEU A 22 0.92 -6.22 7.38
CA LEU A 22 0.05 -5.83 6.29
C LEU A 22 0.06 -4.30 6.17
N VAL A 23 0.40 -3.79 4.99
CA VAL A 23 0.48 -2.36 4.70
C VAL A 23 -0.59 -2.01 3.68
N GLU A 24 -1.46 -1.06 4.00
CA GLU A 24 -2.50 -0.57 3.09
C GLU A 24 -2.61 0.95 3.21
N VAL A 25 -2.62 1.63 2.06
CA VAL A 25 -2.56 3.09 1.98
C VAL A 25 -3.96 3.71 1.99
N GLU A 26 -4.93 3.05 1.34
CA GLU A 26 -6.27 3.58 1.18
C GLU A 26 -7.06 3.41 2.48
N LYS A 27 -7.41 4.52 3.12
CA LYS A 27 -8.11 4.51 4.42
C LYS A 27 -9.40 3.65 4.42
N PRO A 28 -10.33 3.76 3.45
CA PRO A 28 -11.47 2.84 3.38
C PRO A 28 -11.12 1.35 3.32
N SER A 29 -10.06 0.97 2.59
CA SER A 29 -9.56 -0.41 2.53
C SER A 29 -8.91 -0.82 3.87
N PHE A 30 -8.11 0.07 4.46
CA PHE A 30 -7.47 -0.17 5.75
C PHE A 30 -8.49 -0.34 6.88
N ASP A 31 -9.54 0.49 6.92
CA ASP A 31 -10.59 0.40 7.94
C ASP A 31 -11.34 -0.95 7.83
N GLN A 32 -11.56 -1.46 6.62
CA GLN A 32 -12.09 -2.82 6.42
C GLN A 32 -11.13 -3.88 6.95
N LEU A 33 -9.84 -3.77 6.63
CA LEU A 33 -8.79 -4.69 7.09
C LEU A 33 -8.69 -4.74 8.62
N VAL A 34 -8.80 -3.59 9.31
CA VAL A 34 -8.82 -3.52 10.78
C VAL A 34 -9.97 -4.33 11.37
N ASN A 35 -11.15 -4.23 10.76
CA ASN A 35 -12.35 -4.96 11.21
C ASN A 35 -12.27 -6.48 10.98
N LYS A 36 -11.25 -6.98 10.25
CA LYS A 36 -11.03 -8.41 10.06
C LYS A 36 -10.31 -9.08 11.23
N HIS A 37 -9.74 -8.30 12.15
CA HIS A 37 -9.01 -8.82 13.31
C HIS A 37 -7.92 -9.85 12.95
N ARG A 38 -7.18 -9.59 11.87
CA ARG A 38 -6.04 -10.41 11.43
C ARG A 38 -4.99 -10.52 12.54
N LYS A 39 -4.35 -11.69 12.64
CA LYS A 39 -3.21 -11.94 13.54
C LYS A 39 -1.89 -11.43 12.93
N ALA A 40 -1.90 -10.19 12.47
CA ALA A 40 -0.77 -9.52 11.83
C ALA A 40 -0.75 -8.04 12.23
N TRP A 41 0.43 -7.43 12.19
CA TRP A 41 0.58 -5.99 12.34
C TRP A 41 -0.03 -5.29 11.14
N LEU A 42 -0.67 -4.13 11.38
CA LEU A 42 -1.32 -3.34 10.36
C LEU A 42 -0.67 -1.95 10.31
N ALA A 43 -0.37 -1.44 9.12
CA ALA A 43 0.13 -0.09 8.94
C ALA A 43 -0.64 0.65 7.84
N ASN A 44 -1.26 1.79 8.19
CA ASN A 44 -1.95 2.66 7.24
C ASN A 44 -0.99 3.71 6.64
N VAL A 45 -0.04 3.25 5.84
CA VAL A 45 1.00 4.08 5.21
C VAL A 45 1.22 3.63 3.78
N CYS A 46 1.83 4.48 2.95
CA CYS A 46 2.49 4.00 1.74
C CYS A 46 3.91 3.52 2.05
N LEU A 47 4.49 2.73 1.15
CA LEU A 47 5.91 2.43 1.20
C LEU A 47 6.69 3.52 0.48
N SER A 48 7.73 4.04 1.14
CA SER A 48 8.61 5.05 0.55
C SER A 48 9.52 4.39 -0.48
N PRO A 49 9.62 4.93 -1.70
CA PRO A 49 10.63 4.50 -2.67
C PRO A 49 12.04 5.03 -2.32
N HIS A 50 12.19 5.74 -1.20
CA HIS A 50 13.45 6.30 -0.72
C HIS A 50 13.82 5.71 0.65
N LYS A 51 15.08 5.88 1.06
CA LYS A 51 15.57 5.47 2.39
C LYS A 51 15.04 6.32 3.56
N TYR A 52 14.21 7.32 3.29
CA TYR A 52 13.65 8.22 4.31
C TYR A 52 12.13 8.38 4.16
N PRO A 53 11.42 8.75 5.24
CA PRO A 53 10.00 9.06 5.20
C PRO A 53 9.68 10.22 4.27
N THR A 54 8.58 10.11 3.53
CA THR A 54 8.09 11.18 2.64
C THR A 54 6.59 11.36 2.81
N GLN A 55 6.06 12.52 2.43
CA GLN A 55 4.63 12.75 2.43
C GLN A 55 4.17 13.03 1.01
N VAL A 56 3.20 12.25 0.53
CA VAL A 56 2.62 12.43 -0.80
C VAL A 56 1.23 13.03 -0.67
N SER A 57 0.94 14.03 -1.50
CA SER A 57 -0.39 14.62 -1.65
C SER A 57 -0.92 14.16 -3.01
N GLY A 58 -1.73 13.10 -3.05
CA GLY A 58 -2.00 12.47 -4.35
C GLY A 58 -3.17 11.49 -4.43
N ILE A 59 -3.78 11.09 -3.31
CA ILE A 59 -5.02 10.30 -3.41
C ILE A 59 -6.16 11.27 -3.71
N LEU A 60 -6.49 11.38 -4.99
CA LEU A 60 -7.72 12.01 -5.47
C LEU A 60 -8.88 11.06 -5.16
N VAL A 61 -9.60 11.32 -4.07
CA VAL A 61 -10.90 10.69 -3.86
C VAL A 61 -11.91 11.49 -4.68
N LEU A 62 -12.35 10.91 -5.79
CA LEU A 62 -13.47 11.45 -6.56
C LEU A 62 -14.75 11.08 -5.81
N THR A 63 -15.32 12.03 -5.07
CA THR A 63 -16.65 11.84 -4.51
C THR A 63 -17.68 12.18 -5.59
N SER A 64 -18.11 11.19 -6.38
CA SER A 64 -19.38 11.31 -7.09
C SER A 64 -20.50 11.13 -6.07
N THR A 65 -21.45 12.05 -6.01
CA THR A 65 -22.71 11.89 -5.27
C THR A 65 -23.66 10.90 -5.96
N ILE A 66 -23.13 9.91 -6.69
CA ILE A 66 -23.89 8.91 -7.40
C ILE A 66 -23.16 7.59 -7.18
N GLU A 67 -23.89 6.64 -6.61
CA GLU A 67 -23.55 5.24 -6.49
C GLU A 67 -23.15 4.72 -7.87
N ASP A 68 -21.85 4.58 -8.13
CA ASP A 68 -21.42 3.78 -9.27
C ASP A 68 -20.16 2.99 -8.92
N SER A 69 -20.33 1.69 -9.03
CA SER A 69 -19.39 0.64 -8.69
C SER A 69 -18.34 0.53 -9.78
N GLY A 70 -17.11 0.95 -9.50
CA GLY A 70 -15.94 0.47 -10.25
C GLY A 70 -14.98 1.50 -10.87
N PHE A 71 -15.04 2.79 -10.51
CA PHE A 71 -14.03 3.73 -11.02
C PHE A 71 -12.75 3.72 -10.17
N LYS A 72 -11.84 2.81 -10.54
CA LYS A 72 -10.54 2.57 -9.93
C LYS A 72 -9.69 3.85 -9.85
N HIS A 73 -9.20 4.15 -8.64
CA HIS A 73 -8.26 5.21 -8.32
C HIS A 73 -6.98 5.12 -9.17
N ARG A 74 -6.89 5.96 -10.21
CA ARG A 74 -5.67 6.14 -11.02
C ARG A 74 -5.23 7.60 -10.92
N ALA A 75 -4.52 7.96 -9.85
CA ALA A 75 -4.16 9.37 -9.60
C ALA A 75 -2.65 9.63 -9.38
N MET A 76 -1.76 8.68 -9.69
CA MET A 76 -0.31 8.91 -9.51
C MET A 76 0.49 9.08 -10.82
N SER A 77 -0.11 8.99 -12.02
CA SER A 77 0.65 9.11 -13.28
C SER A 77 0.06 10.02 -14.38
N LYS A 78 -1.05 10.73 -14.14
CA LYS A 78 -1.69 11.57 -15.19
C LYS A 78 -2.03 13.03 -14.81
N LEU A 79 -1.58 13.52 -13.66
CA LEU A 79 -1.94 14.90 -13.25
C LEU A 79 -1.24 16.01 -14.06
N GLN A 80 -0.30 15.71 -14.96
CA GLN A 80 0.33 16.74 -15.78
C GLN A 80 -0.50 17.17 -17.01
N ARG A 81 -1.62 16.50 -17.32
CA ARG A 81 -2.42 16.82 -18.53
C ARG A 81 -3.76 17.51 -18.30
N TYR A 82 -4.19 17.72 -17.06
CA TYR A 82 -5.46 18.41 -16.79
C TYR A 82 -5.21 19.92 -16.57
N ARG A 83 -4.73 20.60 -17.62
CA ARG A 83 -4.72 22.06 -17.70
C ARG A 83 -5.89 22.52 -18.56
N ALA A 84 -6.66 23.44 -17.98
CA ALA A 84 -7.57 24.41 -18.59
C ALA A 84 -8.80 23.88 -19.34
N GLY A 85 -10.00 24.10 -18.77
CA GLY A 85 -11.14 24.41 -19.64
C GLY A 85 -12.55 23.96 -19.26
N GLN A 86 -12.78 23.12 -18.23
CA GLN A 86 -14.15 22.69 -17.91
C GLN A 86 -14.41 22.69 -16.39
N PRO A 87 -15.39 23.46 -15.89
CA PRO A 87 -15.81 23.41 -14.49
C PRO A 87 -16.81 22.27 -14.31
N SER A 88 -16.35 21.03 -14.37
CA SER A 88 -17.13 19.92 -13.78
C SER A 88 -16.93 19.96 -12.26
N LEU A 89 -18.03 19.80 -11.53
CA LEU A 89 -18.14 19.90 -10.07
C LEU A 89 -17.43 18.75 -9.32
N MET A 90 -16.24 18.36 -9.76
CA MET A 90 -15.42 17.32 -9.16
C MET A 90 -14.65 17.92 -7.99
N ARG A 91 -15.22 17.86 -6.77
CA ARG A 91 -14.46 18.12 -5.54
C ARG A 91 -13.51 16.94 -5.32
N GLY A 92 -12.32 17.06 -5.87
CA GLY A 92 -11.21 16.17 -5.53
C GLY A 92 -10.74 16.45 -4.11
N ILE A 93 -10.95 15.52 -3.19
CA ILE A 93 -10.32 15.61 -1.87
C ILE A 93 -8.92 15.04 -2.01
N PHE A 94 -7.90 15.90 -1.86
CA PHE A 94 -6.52 15.47 -1.75
C PHE A 94 -6.24 15.03 -0.33
N ARG A 95 -5.96 13.73 -0.13
CA ARG A 95 -5.40 13.28 1.16
C ARG A 95 -3.88 13.29 1.11
N LYS A 96 -3.29 13.84 2.17
CA LYS A 96 -1.88 13.65 2.47
C LYS A 96 -1.69 12.28 3.09
N VAL A 97 -0.72 11.54 2.60
CA VAL A 97 -0.38 10.20 3.09
C VAL A 97 1.10 10.17 3.44
N GLN A 98 1.41 9.57 4.58
CA GLN A 98 2.79 9.31 4.98
C GLN A 98 3.29 8.04 4.29
N CYS A 99 4.42 8.14 3.58
CA CYS A 99 5.16 7.00 3.08
C CYS A 99 6.37 6.72 3.98
N ILE A 100 6.55 5.47 4.36
CA ILE A 100 7.62 5.02 5.27
C ILE A 100 8.49 3.97 4.55
N PRO A 101 9.83 4.03 4.65
CA PRO A 101 10.68 2.97 4.10
C PRO A 101 10.35 1.61 4.74
N LEU A 102 10.35 0.55 3.95
CA LEU A 102 10.04 -0.81 4.44
C LEU A 102 10.95 -1.21 5.61
N CYS A 103 12.25 -0.92 5.51
CA CYS A 103 13.23 -1.17 6.59
C CYS A 103 12.81 -0.52 7.91
N SER A 104 12.27 0.72 7.89
CA SER A 104 11.83 1.40 9.11
C SER A 104 10.63 0.72 9.76
N LEU A 105 9.70 0.19 8.95
CA LEU A 105 8.56 -0.58 9.47
C LEU A 105 9.01 -1.92 10.08
N LEU A 106 9.92 -2.62 9.41
CA LEU A 106 10.46 -3.88 9.90
C LEU A 106 11.27 -3.69 11.19
N ALA A 107 12.13 -2.68 11.25
CA ALA A 107 12.88 -2.32 12.45
C ALA A 107 11.95 -1.98 13.64
N ALA A 108 10.88 -1.22 13.40
CA ALA A 108 9.91 -0.88 14.44
C ALA A 108 9.19 -2.11 15.03
N LEU A 109 9.08 -3.19 14.26
CA LEU A 109 8.52 -4.47 14.69
C LEU A 109 9.58 -5.45 15.20
N ASN A 110 10.84 -5.02 15.29
CA ASN A 110 11.99 -5.88 15.60
C ASN A 110 12.09 -7.11 14.69
N MET A 111 11.76 -6.93 13.40
CA MET A 111 11.81 -7.96 12.37
C MET A 111 13.03 -7.75 11.48
N THR A 112 14.00 -8.66 11.53
CA THR A 112 15.19 -8.65 10.66
C THR A 112 15.13 -9.70 9.56
N ARG A 113 14.25 -10.70 9.69
CA ARG A 113 14.04 -11.76 8.71
C ARG A 113 12.60 -11.73 8.20
N VAL A 114 12.45 -11.80 6.87
CA VAL A 114 11.16 -11.84 6.18
C VAL A 114 11.16 -13.02 5.21
N ASP A 115 10.43 -14.08 5.55
CA ASP A 115 10.41 -15.29 4.70
C ASP A 115 9.61 -15.08 3.40
N LEU A 116 8.59 -14.22 3.43
CA LEU A 116 7.74 -13.90 2.28
C LEU A 116 7.50 -12.39 2.19
N LEU A 117 7.98 -11.77 1.11
CA LEU A 117 7.63 -10.40 0.74
C LEU A 117 6.73 -10.43 -0.50
N VAL A 118 5.49 -9.98 -0.33
CA VAL A 118 4.56 -9.70 -1.43
C VAL A 118 4.45 -8.19 -1.61
N LEU A 119 4.87 -7.70 -2.78
CA LEU A 119 4.88 -6.28 -3.08
C LEU A 119 4.05 -6.00 -4.34
N ASP A 120 2.93 -5.30 -4.14
CA ASP A 120 2.01 -4.81 -5.17
C ASP A 120 1.63 -3.37 -4.79
N VAL A 121 2.47 -2.42 -5.21
CA VAL A 121 2.37 -0.99 -4.88
C VAL A 121 2.18 -0.13 -6.13
N GLU A 122 1.66 -0.75 -7.20
CA GLU A 122 1.26 -0.11 -8.45
C GLU A 122 2.38 0.72 -9.12
N GLY A 123 3.59 0.17 -9.15
CA GLY A 123 4.70 0.68 -9.98
C GLY A 123 5.92 1.23 -9.23
N ALA A 124 5.89 1.29 -7.90
CA ALA A 124 7.03 1.71 -7.08
C ALA A 124 7.91 0.55 -6.56
N GLU A 125 7.64 -0.70 -7.00
CA GLU A 125 8.26 -1.91 -6.44
C GLU A 125 9.78 -1.88 -6.61
N MET A 126 10.27 -1.53 -7.80
CA MET A 126 11.71 -1.50 -8.07
C MET A 126 12.44 -0.45 -7.24
N ASP A 127 11.83 0.71 -7.02
CA ASP A 127 12.50 1.80 -6.30
C ASP A 127 12.54 1.53 -4.80
N ILE A 128 11.50 0.88 -4.25
CA ILE A 128 11.52 0.34 -2.89
C ILE A 128 12.63 -0.69 -2.76
N LEU A 129 12.67 -1.69 -3.65
CA LEU A 129 13.66 -2.77 -3.58
C LEU A 129 15.10 -2.28 -3.79
N ARG A 130 15.33 -1.28 -4.64
CA ARG A 130 16.68 -0.68 -4.82
C ARG A 130 17.18 0.06 -3.58
N ASN A 131 16.26 0.64 -2.81
CA ASN A 131 16.59 1.38 -1.60
C ASN A 131 16.49 0.53 -0.33
N PHE A 132 16.12 -0.75 -0.45
CA PHE A 132 16.04 -1.68 0.65
C PHE A 132 17.44 -2.15 1.08
N ASP A 133 17.66 -2.21 2.38
CA ASP A 133 18.93 -2.67 2.96
C ASP A 133 18.92 -4.20 3.13
N PHE A 134 19.46 -4.92 2.15
CA PHE A 134 19.54 -6.38 2.18
C PHE A 134 20.72 -6.90 3.02
N ASP A 135 21.61 -6.01 3.48
CA ASP A 135 22.70 -6.40 4.38
C ASP A 135 22.17 -6.48 5.83
N GLU A 136 21.25 -5.58 6.19
CA GLU A 136 20.59 -5.57 7.51
C GLU A 136 19.38 -6.52 7.60
N PHE A 137 18.61 -6.67 6.52
CA PHE A 137 17.37 -7.46 6.51
C PHE A 137 17.41 -8.63 5.53
N ASP A 138 17.21 -9.84 6.05
CA ASP A 138 17.19 -11.08 5.26
C ASP A 138 15.79 -11.34 4.67
N ILE A 139 15.69 -11.33 3.33
CA ILE A 139 14.43 -11.65 2.61
C ILE A 139 14.63 -12.89 1.74
N GLN A 140 13.93 -13.97 2.10
CA GLN A 140 14.09 -15.29 1.48
C GLN A 140 13.34 -15.42 0.15
N VAL A 141 12.04 -15.09 0.09
CA VAL A 141 11.23 -15.20 -1.13
C VAL A 141 10.61 -13.85 -1.50
N ARG A 142 10.84 -13.45 -2.74
CA ARG A 142 10.33 -12.20 -3.33
C ARG A 142 9.28 -12.54 -4.37
N HIS A 143 8.00 -12.34 -4.04
CA HIS A 143 6.91 -12.53 -4.99
C HIS A 143 6.41 -11.17 -5.49
N ARG A 144 6.66 -10.90 -6.78
CA ARG A 144 6.11 -9.72 -7.47
C ARG A 144 4.79 -10.11 -8.13
N VAL A 145 3.70 -9.53 -7.66
CA VAL A 145 2.40 -9.64 -8.33
C VAL A 145 2.29 -8.43 -9.26
N CYS A 146 2.61 -8.61 -10.54
CA CYS A 146 2.30 -7.59 -11.54
C CYS A 146 0.81 -7.71 -11.92
N LYS A 147 0.01 -6.69 -11.61
CA LYS A 147 -1.30 -6.53 -12.26
C LYS A 147 -1.08 -6.13 -13.73
N PHE A 148 -1.59 -6.95 -14.67
CA PHE A 148 -1.74 -6.58 -16.08
C PHE A 148 -3.13 -5.98 -16.32
#